data_AF-A0A6G9XZ54-F1
#
_entry.id   AF-A0A6G9XZ54-F1
#
_cell.length_a   1.000
_cell.length_b   1.000
_cell.length_c   1.000
_cell.angle_alpha   90.00
_cell.angle_beta   90.00
_cell.angle_gamma   90.00
#
_symmetry.space_group_name_H-M   'P 1'
#
loop_
_entity.id
_entity.type
_entity.pdbx_description
1 polymer ?
#
loop_
_entity_poly.entity_id
_entity_poly.type
_entity_poly.pdbx_seq_one_letter_code
_entity_poly.pdbx_strand_id
1 'polypeptide(L)'
;MLKADIDQLNKLAAVLAGVGKDIDDIDVRTGAGQLVDALPGCEVTQACMQAGEFVEGAYLRVAARMRQVSAITTECAQSLDTTDAEFARRMNEIDVTPVGRR
;
A
#
# COMPACT_ATOMS: atom_id res chain seq x y z
N MET A 1 -9.88 -22.94 -10.87
CA MET A 1 -10.81 -21.83 -10.60
C MET A 1 -11.83 -21.70 -11.72
N LEU A 2 -13.02 -21.21 -11.41
CA LEU A 2 -14.02 -20.82 -12.41
C LEU A 2 -13.66 -19.45 -12.99
N LYS A 3 -14.17 -19.14 -14.19
CA LYS A 3 -13.98 -17.82 -14.82
C LYS A 3 -14.46 -16.67 -13.93
N ALA A 4 -15.58 -16.87 -13.22
CA ALA A 4 -16.09 -15.91 -12.27
C ALA A 4 -15.09 -15.59 -11.15
N ASP A 5 -14.37 -16.59 -10.63
CA ASP A 5 -13.36 -16.40 -9.59
C ASP A 5 -12.19 -15.57 -10.12
N ILE A 6 -11.69 -15.91 -11.32
CA ILE A 6 -10.62 -15.18 -11.99
C ILE A 6 -11.02 -13.71 -12.22
N ASP A 7 -12.24 -13.48 -12.69
CA ASP A 7 -12.74 -12.12 -12.94
C ASP A 7 -12.85 -11.31 -11.63
N GLN A 8 -13.22 -11.93 -10.50
CA GLN A 8 -13.26 -11.26 -9.19
C GLN A 8 -11.87 -10.98 -8.60
N LEU A 9 -10.94 -11.92 -8.73
CA LEU A 9 -9.55 -11.72 -8.27
C LEU A 9 -8.88 -10.58 -9.03
N ASN A 10 -9.08 -10.51 -10.35
CA ASN A 10 -8.54 -9.40 -11.15
C ASN A 10 -9.16 -8.05 -10.76
N LYS A 11 -10.46 -8.00 -10.45
CA LYS A 11 -11.09 -6.77 -9.93
C LYS A 11 -10.50 -6.35 -8.59
N LEU A 12 -10.32 -7.29 -7.66
CA LEU A 12 -9.69 -7.03 -6.38
C LEU A 12 -8.27 -6.48 -6.57
N ALA A 13 -7.47 -7.12 -7.42
CA ALA A 13 -6.12 -6.66 -7.74
C ALA A 13 -6.11 -5.23 -8.28
N ALA A 14 -7.03 -4.90 -9.19
CA ALA A 14 -7.15 -3.55 -9.74
C ALA A 14 -7.51 -2.51 -8.67
N VAL A 15 -8.44 -2.84 -7.76
CA VAL A 15 -8.80 -1.97 -6.63
C VAL A 15 -7.59 -1.74 -5.71
N LEU A 16 -6.85 -2.79 -5.36
CA LEU A 16 -5.67 -2.68 -4.51
C LEU A 16 -4.56 -1.84 -5.17
N ALA A 17 -4.35 -2.00 -6.47
CA ALA A 17 -3.41 -1.16 -7.22
C ALA A 17 -3.85 0.32 -7.23
N GLY A 18 -5.16 0.57 -7.41
CA GLY A 18 -5.75 1.91 -7.33
C GLY A 18 -5.54 2.55 -5.96
N VAL A 19 -5.90 1.86 -4.88
CA VAL A 19 -5.67 2.34 -3.50
C VAL A 19 -4.19 2.59 -3.24
N GLY A 20 -3.31 1.69 -3.70
CA GLY A 20 -1.86 1.89 -3.58
C GLY A 20 -1.36 3.12 -4.34
N LYS A 21 -2.00 3.51 -5.45
CA LYS A 21 -1.71 4.76 -6.15
C LYS A 21 -2.25 5.96 -5.38
N ASP A 22 -3.50 5.91 -4.95
CA ASP A 22 -4.15 7.03 -4.25
C ASP A 22 -3.41 7.40 -2.96
N ILE A 23 -2.87 6.42 -2.23
CA ILE A 23 -2.05 6.64 -1.02
C ILE A 23 -0.69 7.25 -1.36
N ASP A 24 -0.04 6.80 -2.43
CA ASP A 24 1.26 7.29 -2.90
C ASP A 24 1.17 8.75 -3.36
N ASP A 25 0.01 9.14 -3.90
CA ASP A 25 -0.27 10.50 -4.35
C ASP A 25 -0.55 11.48 -3.16
N ILE A 26 -0.57 11.00 -1.90
CA ILE A 26 -0.72 11.86 -0.71
C ILE A 26 0.61 12.56 -0.41
N ASP A 27 0.68 13.84 -0.79
CA ASP A 27 1.83 14.72 -0.53
C ASP A 27 1.68 15.48 0.79
N VAL A 28 2.50 15.13 1.78
CA VAL A 28 2.55 15.80 3.10
C VAL A 28 3.77 16.72 3.19
N ARG A 29 4.87 16.33 2.54
CA ARG A 29 6.16 17.01 2.63
C ARG A 29 6.13 18.39 2.00
N THR A 30 5.40 18.61 0.91
CA THR A 30 5.30 19.93 0.28
C THR A 30 4.71 20.96 1.24
N GLY A 31 3.62 20.61 1.94
CA GLY A 31 3.01 21.49 2.93
C GLY A 31 3.92 21.78 4.12
N ALA A 32 4.62 20.76 4.63
CA ALA A 32 5.57 20.93 5.73
C ALA A 32 6.78 21.79 5.35
N GLY A 33 7.26 21.68 4.10
CA GLY A 33 8.39 22.47 3.59
C GLY A 33 8.12 23.98 3.51
N GLN A 34 6.87 24.38 3.28
CA GLN A 34 6.47 25.79 3.22
C GLN A 34 6.55 26.50 4.59
N LEU A 35 6.63 25.74 5.69
CA LEU A 35 6.69 26.31 7.03
C LEU A 35 7.98 27.09 7.30
N VAL A 36 9.09 26.71 6.66
CA VAL A 36 10.39 27.41 6.84
C VAL A 36 10.31 28.85 6.36
N ASP A 37 9.62 29.07 5.24
CA ASP A 37 9.42 30.40 4.67
C ASP A 37 8.37 31.21 5.45
N ALA A 38 7.33 30.54 5.96
CA ALA A 38 6.27 31.18 6.72
C ALA A 38 6.69 31.57 8.15
N LEU A 39 7.61 30.81 8.76
CA LEU A 39 8.03 30.95 10.17
C LEU A 39 9.57 30.89 10.29
N PRO A 40 10.29 31.88 9.73
CA PRO A 40 11.75 31.85 9.69
C PRO A 40 12.35 31.89 11.12
N GLY A 41 13.28 30.96 11.38
CA GLY A 41 13.95 30.84 12.68
C GLY A 41 13.16 30.11 13.76
N CYS A 42 11.94 29.64 13.48
CA CYS A 42 11.15 28.86 14.42
C CYS A 42 11.57 27.38 14.38
N GLU A 43 12.05 26.84 15.50
CA GLU A 43 12.51 25.44 15.61
C GLU A 43 11.41 24.41 15.32
N VAL A 44 10.14 24.78 15.54
CA VAL A 44 8.98 23.90 15.26
C VAL A 44 8.89 23.55 13.77
N THR A 45 9.36 24.42 12.88
CA THR A 45 9.34 24.18 11.43
C THR A 45 10.16 22.96 11.03
N GLN A 46 11.34 22.76 11.65
CA GLN A 46 12.21 21.61 11.42
C GLN A 46 11.55 20.31 11.92
N ALA A 47 10.91 20.36 13.09
CA ALA A 47 10.16 19.22 13.62
C ALA A 47 8.99 18.84 12.71
N CYS A 48 8.26 19.82 12.16
CA CYS A 48 7.18 19.58 11.21
C CYS A 48 7.68 18.99 9.88
N MET A 49 8.81 19.46 9.35
CA MET A 49 9.43 18.88 8.16
C MET A 49 9.81 17.41 8.35
N GLN A 50 10.47 17.10 9.47
CA GLN A 50 10.86 15.74 9.80
C GLN A 50 9.64 14.84 10.00
N ALA A 51 8.59 15.34 10.67
CA ALA A 51 7.33 14.63 10.78
C ALA A 51 6.69 14.36 9.41
N GLY A 52 6.71 15.34 8.50
CA GLY A 52 6.24 15.19 7.12
C GLY A 52 6.97 14.07 6.37
N GLU A 53 8.30 14.02 6.48
CA GLU A 53 9.11 12.95 5.89
C GLU A 53 8.76 11.56 6.45
N PHE A 54 8.57 11.44 7.77
CA PHE A 54 8.18 10.17 8.37
C PHE A 54 6.78 9.71 7.96
N VAL A 55 5.83 10.64 7.89
CA VAL A 55 4.45 10.34 7.48
C VAL A 55 4.41 9.92 6.01
N GLU A 56 5.07 10.66 5.11
CA GLU A 56 5.13 10.32 3.70
C GLU A 56 5.83 8.97 3.49
N GLY A 57 6.95 8.73 4.19
CA GLY A 57 7.60 7.41 4.19
C GLY A 57 6.69 6.29 4.69
N ALA A 58 5.78 6.55 5.63
CA ALA A 58 4.78 5.57 6.07
C ALA A 58 3.72 5.30 4.99
N TYR A 59 3.22 6.33 4.31
CA TYR A 59 2.30 6.17 3.18
C TYR A 59 2.92 5.38 2.04
N LEU A 60 4.18 5.66 1.67
CA LEU A 60 4.91 4.90 0.65
C LEU A 60 5.01 3.40 1.01
N ARG A 61 5.22 3.06 2.29
CA ARG A 61 5.25 1.66 2.74
C ARG A 61 3.88 0.99 2.61
N VAL A 62 2.80 1.70 2.90
CA VAL A 62 1.42 1.18 2.72
C VAL A 62 1.11 1.00 1.24
N ALA A 63 1.40 2.00 0.41
CA ALA A 63 1.25 1.95 -1.05
C ALA A 63 1.99 0.76 -1.66
N ALA A 64 3.26 0.57 -1.27
CA ALA A 64 4.06 -0.57 -1.70
C ALA A 64 3.43 -1.92 -1.32
N ARG A 65 2.88 -2.04 -0.10
CA ARG A 65 2.21 -3.28 0.34
C ARG A 65 0.94 -3.55 -0.45
N MET A 66 0.13 -2.52 -0.73
CA MET A 66 -1.07 -2.68 -1.57
C MET A 66 -0.72 -3.16 -2.99
N ARG A 67 0.37 -2.63 -3.57
CA ARG A 67 0.90 -3.08 -4.87
C ARG A 67 1.38 -4.53 -4.84
N GLN A 68 2.04 -4.95 -3.76
CA GLN A 68 2.48 -6.34 -3.58
C GLN A 68 1.31 -7.31 -3.49
N VAL A 69 0.28 -6.99 -2.69
CA VAL A 69 -0.94 -7.81 -2.62
C VAL A 69 -1.62 -7.90 -3.98
N SER A 70 -1.77 -6.77 -4.68
CA SER A 70 -2.34 -6.72 -6.04
C SER A 70 -1.59 -7.64 -7.02
N ALA A 71 -0.25 -7.62 -6.99
CA ALA A 71 0.58 -8.48 -7.84
C ALA A 71 0.35 -9.97 -7.55
N ILE A 72 0.42 -10.37 -6.27
CA ILE A 72 0.19 -11.77 -5.86
C ILE A 72 -1.21 -12.23 -6.25
N THR A 73 -2.24 -11.39 -6.06
CA THR A 73 -3.62 -11.70 -6.46
C THR A 73 -3.76 -11.86 -7.97
N THR A 74 -3.09 -11.03 -8.75
CA THR A 74 -3.08 -11.14 -10.23
C THR A 74 -2.42 -12.43 -10.69
N GLU A 75 -1.28 -12.78 -10.10
CA GLU A 75 -0.57 -14.03 -10.42
C GLU A 75 -1.39 -15.26 -10.04
N CYS A 76 -2.08 -15.23 -8.90
CA CYS A 76 -3.02 -16.29 -8.50
C CYS A 76 -4.15 -16.44 -9.52
N ALA A 77 -4.73 -15.32 -9.99
CA ALA A 77 -5.78 -15.34 -11.01
C ALA A 77 -5.32 -15.95 -12.35
N GLN A 78 -4.03 -15.82 -12.67
CA GLN A 78 -3.43 -16.34 -13.91
C GLN A 78 -2.99 -17.81 -13.81
N SER A 79 -2.71 -18.29 -12.60
CA SER A 79 -2.21 -19.63 -12.35
C SER A 79 -3.31 -20.56 -11.85
N LEU A 80 -3.79 -21.45 -12.73
CA LEU A 80 -4.83 -22.43 -12.39
C LEU A 80 -4.40 -23.44 -11.32
N ASP A 81 -3.09 -23.60 -11.13
CA ASP A 81 -2.48 -24.55 -10.17
C ASP A 81 -2.12 -23.90 -8.82
N THR A 82 -2.32 -22.58 -8.67
CA THR A 82 -2.07 -21.93 -7.39
C THR A 82 -3.08 -22.43 -6.36
N THR A 83 -2.57 -23.13 -5.35
CA THR A 83 -3.38 -23.61 -4.23
C THR A 83 -3.65 -22.48 -3.23
N ASP A 84 -4.73 -22.59 -2.47
CA ASP A 84 -5.04 -21.67 -1.37
C ASP A 84 -3.89 -21.58 -0.34
N ALA A 85 -3.21 -22.70 -0.09
CA ALA A 85 -2.06 -22.76 0.82
C ALA A 85 -0.87 -21.96 0.28
N GLU A 86 -0.61 -22.04 -1.03
CA GLU A 86 0.43 -21.27 -1.69
C GLU A 86 0.12 -19.77 -1.65
N PHE A 87 -1.12 -19.40 -1.95
CA PHE A 87 -1.58 -18.02 -1.85
C PHE A 87 -1.44 -17.48 -0.42
N ALA A 88 -1.90 -18.24 0.57
CA ALA A 88 -1.78 -17.87 1.98
C ALA A 88 -0.31 -17.71 2.41
N ARG A 89 0.59 -18.60 1.96
CA ARG A 89 2.03 -18.51 2.22
C ARG A 89 2.60 -17.19 1.69
N ARG A 90 2.32 -16.86 0.42
CA ARG A 90 2.81 -15.63 -0.21
C ARG A 90 2.27 -14.36 0.45
N MET A 91 1.04 -14.39 0.96
CA MET A 91 0.49 -13.28 1.75
C MET A 91 1.19 -13.13 3.11
N ASN A 92 1.47 -14.25 3.79
CA ASN A 92 2.20 -14.21 5.06
C ASN A 92 3.63 -13.68 4.89
N GLU A 93 4.31 -13.97 3.77
CA GLU A 93 5.65 -13.45 3.46
C GLU A 93 5.71 -11.91 3.40
N ILE A 94 4.59 -11.24 3.10
CA ILE A 94 4.47 -9.78 3.09
C ILE A 94 3.69 -9.24 4.31
N ASP A 95 3.57 -10.04 5.37
CA ASP A 95 2.91 -9.68 6.63
C ASP A 95 1.43 -9.30 6.44
N VAL A 96 0.75 -10.00 5.51
CA VAL A 96 -0.69 -9.90 5.30
C VAL A 96 -1.32 -11.18 5.83
N THR A 97 -1.98 -11.05 6.98
CA THR A 97 -2.63 -12.16 7.68
C THR A 97 -4.14 -11.95 7.74
N PRO A 98 -4.95 -13.02 7.68
CA PRO A 98 -6.40 -12.91 7.83
C PRO A 98 -6.77 -12.45 9.24
N VAL A 99 -7.51 -11.34 9.33
CA VAL A 99 -8.03 -10.81 10.61
C VAL A 99 -9.43 -11.42 10.86
N GLY A 100 -9.46 -12.62 11.46
CA GLY A 100 -10.68 -13.39 11.83
C GLY A 100 -11.23 -14.27 10.68
N ARG A 101 -11.81 -15.47 10.89
CA ARG A 101 -12.31 -16.23 12.06
C ARG A 101 -11.74 -17.66 11.97
N ARG A 102 -11.30 -18.22 13.10
CA ARG A 102 -11.11 -19.68 13.26
C ARG A 102 -12.46 -20.39 13.30
#